data_AF-A0A7V7E5K4-F1
#
_entry.id   AF-A0A7V7E5K4-F1
#
_cell.length_a   1.000
_cell.length_b   1.000
_cell.length_c   1.000
_cell.angle_alpha   90.00
_cell.angle_beta   90.00
_cell.angle_gamma   90.00
#
_symmetry.space_group_name_H-M   'P 1'
#
loop_
_entity.id
_entity.type
_entity.pdbx_description
1 polymer ?
#
loop_
_entity_poly.entity_id
_entity_poly.type
_entity_poly.pdbx_seq_one_letter_code
_entity_poly.pdbx_strand_id
1 'polypeptide(L)' 'MEVVSMHQAKGSLSQLVKRAAAGETIMIGAYGQAEAALVPPSAVRPAKIIGILAGKLTVPEDFDAPLPEDVLAGFEK' A
#
# COMPACT_ATOMS: atom_id res chain seq x y z
N MET A 1 19.70 6.92 -2.06
CA MET A 1 19.23 5.64 -1.49
C MET A 1 20.40 4.68 -1.58
N GLU A 2 20.97 4.28 -0.45
CA GLU A 2 22.13 3.38 -0.44
C GLU A 2 21.64 1.92 -0.57
N VAL A 3 22.29 1.13 -1.44
CA VAL A 3 21.97 -0.29 -1.63
C VAL A 3 22.98 -1.11 -0.83
N VAL A 4 22.51 -1.79 0.20
CA VAL A 4 23.32 -2.68 1.02
C VAL A 4 23.65 -3.94 0.22
N SER A 5 24.92 -4.30 0.15
CA SER A 5 25.33 -5.50 -0.57
C SER A 5 24.78 -6.77 0.09
N MET A 6 24.49 -7.81 -0.70
CA MET A 6 24.07 -9.12 -0.15
C MET A 6 25.08 -9.69 0.87
N HIS A 7 26.37 -9.44 0.66
CA HIS A 7 27.43 -9.87 1.57
C HIS A 7 27.35 -9.18 2.94
N GLN A 8 27.05 -7.88 2.98
CA GLN A 8 26.83 -7.16 4.24
C GLN A 8 25.50 -7.55 4.88
N ALA A 9 24.45 -7.71 4.05
CA ALA A 9 23.12 -8.06 4.52
C ALA A 9 23.12 -9.40 5.26
N LYS A 10 23.75 -10.46 4.73
CA LYS A 10 23.81 -11.77 5.41
C LYS A 10 24.49 -11.72 6.78
N GLY A 11 25.50 -10.85 6.94
CA GLY A 11 26.27 -10.73 8.18
C GLY A 11 25.63 -9.83 9.23
N SER A 12 24.71 -8.94 8.82
CA SER A 12 24.11 -7.92 9.69
C SER A 12 22.58 -7.91 9.65
N LEU A 13 21.95 -8.98 9.16
CA LEU A 13 20.51 -9.04 8.91
C LEU A 13 19.68 -8.65 10.14
N SER A 14 20.05 -9.14 11.32
CA SER A 14 19.34 -8.81 12.57
C SER A 14 19.32 -7.31 12.88
N GLN A 15 20.39 -6.58 12.56
CA GLN A 15 20.45 -5.12 12.74
C GLN A 15 19.60 -4.41 11.67
N LEU A 16 19.66 -4.87 10.42
CA LEU A 16 18.87 -4.32 9.32
C LEU A 16 17.37 -4.51 9.56
N VAL A 17 16.94 -5.66 10.08
CA VAL A 17 15.54 -5.91 10.45
C VAL A 17 15.06 -4.97 11.55
N LYS A 18 15.86 -4.72 12.58
CA LYS A 18 15.50 -3.76 13.64
C LYS A 18 15.31 -2.34 13.10
N ARG A 19 16.20 -1.91 12.20
CA ARG A 19 16.09 -0.62 11.50
C ARG A 19 14.83 -0.55 10.65
N ALA A 20 14.55 -1.60 9.88
CA ALA A 20 13.34 -1.68 9.07
C ALA A 20 12.07 -1.66 9.93
N ALA A 21 12.05 -2.39 11.05
CA ALA A 21 10.93 -2.36 11.99
C ALA A 21 10.71 -0.97 12.62
N ALA A 22 11.76 -0.15 12.73
CA ALA A 22 11.68 1.22 13.22
C ALA A 22 11.18 2.24 12.18
N GLY A 23 10.88 1.82 10.94
CA GLY A 23 10.35 2.69 9.89
C GLY A 23 11.26 2.88 8.68
N GLU A 24 12.50 2.39 8.73
CA GLU A 24 13.46 2.58 7.64
C GLU A 24 13.18 1.63 6.45
N THR A 25 13.31 2.12 5.22
CA THR A 25 13.34 1.25 4.03
C THR A 25 14.79 1.05 3.60
N ILE A 26 15.24 -0.20 3.62
CA ILE A 26 16.62 -0.58 3.30
C ILE A 26 16.61 -1.37 2.00
N MET A 27 17.33 -0.88 0.99
CA MET A 27 17.48 -1.58 -0.28
C MET A 27 18.66 -2.56 -0.18
N ILE A 28 18.48 -3.78 -0.68
CA ILE A 28 19.50 -4.82 -0.72
C ILE A 28 19.72 -5.22 -2.18
N GLY A 29 20.97 -5.40 -2.60
CA GLY A 29 21.29 -5.83 -3.96
C GLY A 29 22.78 -5.82 -4.28
N ALA A 30 23.13 -5.75 -5.56
CA ALA A 30 24.51 -5.78 -6.04
C ALA A 30 24.77 -4.68 -7.09
N TYR A 31 26.03 -4.21 -7.16
CA TYR A 31 26.48 -3.24 -8.16
C TYR A 31 25.62 -1.96 -8.24
N GLY A 32 25.09 -1.51 -7.10
CA GLY A 32 24.21 -0.33 -7.02
C GLY A 32 22.79 -0.54 -7.52
N GLN A 33 22.44 -1.77 -7.96
CA GLN A 33 21.08 -2.15 -8.32
C GLN A 33 20.38 -2.78 -7.11
N ALA A 34 19.20 -2.29 -6.78
CA ALA A 34 18.38 -2.87 -5.72
C ALA A 34 17.62 -4.08 -6.25
N GLU A 35 17.75 -5.21 -5.56
CA GLU A 35 17.09 -6.48 -5.90
C GLU A 35 15.97 -6.82 -4.91
N ALA A 36 16.09 -6.33 -3.68
CA ALA A 36 15.11 -6.50 -2.62
C ALA A 36 15.02 -5.26 -1.74
N ALA A 37 13.94 -5.14 -0.98
CA ALA A 37 13.76 -4.12 0.03
C ALA A 37 13.34 -4.75 1.36
N LEU A 38 13.98 -4.32 2.43
CA LEU A 38 13.55 -4.59 3.80
C LEU A 38 12.74 -3.38 4.27
N VAL A 39 11.46 -3.61 4.54
CA VAL A 39 10.48 -2.57 4.88
C VAL A 39 9.81 -2.87 6.23
N PRO A 40 9.24 -1.86 6.90
CA PRO A 40 8.42 -2.10 8.08
C PRO A 40 7.24 -3.03 7.75
N PRO A 41 6.81 -3.91 8.67
CA PRO A 41 5.64 -4.77 8.44
C PRO A 41 4.37 -3.98 8.10
N SER A 42 4.21 -2.78 8.65
CA SER A 42 3.09 -1.87 8.38
C SER A 42 3.06 -1.32 6.95
N ALA A 43 4.20 -1.36 6.24
CA ALA A 43 4.34 -0.97 4.84
C ALA A 43 3.99 -2.11 3.88
N VAL A 44 3.93 -3.36 4.37
CA VAL A 44 3.40 -4.51 3.62
C VAL A 44 1.87 -4.41 3.61
N ARG A 45 1.33 -3.42 2.91
CA ARG A 45 -0.10 -3.38 2.58
C ARG A 45 -0.27 -3.90 1.16
N PRO A 46 -1.33 -4.67 0.87
CA PRO A 46 -1.73 -4.92 -0.50
C PRO A 46 -1.77 -3.59 -1.24
N ALA A 47 -1.22 -3.54 -2.45
CA ALA A 47 -1.32 -2.36 -3.28
C ALA A 47 -2.80 -1.94 -3.34
N LYS A 48 -3.09 -0.68 -3.03
CA LYS A 48 -4.46 -0.18 -3.12
C LYS A 48 -4.83 -0.16 -4.60
N ILE A 49 -5.59 -1.15 -5.05
CA ILE A 49 -6.03 -1.23 -6.44
C ILE A 49 -7.17 -0.23 -6.60
N ILE A 50 -6.91 0.87 -7.29
CA ILE A 50 -7.93 1.84 -7.68
C ILE A 50 -8.62 1.30 -8.94
N GLY A 51 -9.93 1.46 -9.04
CA GLY A 51 -10.68 1.06 -10.25
C GLY A 51 -11.05 -0.41 -10.34
N ILE A 52 -11.13 -1.15 -9.23
CA ILE A 52 -11.57 -2.56 -9.21
C ILE A 52 -12.97 -2.79 -9.84
N LEU A 53 -13.78 -1.74 -9.93
CA LEU A 53 -15.11 -1.73 -10.54
C LEU A 53 -15.17 -0.96 -11.87
N ALA A 54 -14.02 -0.54 -12.42
CA ALA A 54 -13.98 0.17 -13.70
C ALA A 54 -14.64 -0.67 -14.80
N GLY A 55 -15.63 -0.09 -15.49
CA GLY A 55 -16.40 -0.77 -16.54
C GLY A 55 -17.37 -1.85 -16.06
N LYS A 56 -17.46 -2.12 -14.75
CA LYS A 56 -18.43 -3.08 -14.17
C LYS A 56 -19.71 -2.41 -13.67
N LEU A 57 -19.71 -1.09 -13.59
CA LEU A 57 -20.85 -0.30 -13.17
C LEU A 57 -21.03 0.85 -14.16
N THR A 58 -22.28 1.07 -14.57
CA THR A 58 -22.67 2.27 -15.30
C THR A 58 -23.43 3.15 -14.32
N VAL A 59 -23.01 4.41 -14.19
CA VAL A 59 -23.72 5.39 -13.37
C VAL A 59 -24.99 5.79 -14.13
N PRO A 60 -26.20 5.58 -13.57
CA PRO A 60 -27.45 6.04 -14.17
C PRO A 60 -27.50 7.57 -14.29
N GLU A 61 -28.31 8.10 -15.21
CA GLU A 61 -28.46 9.55 -15.40
C GLU A 61 -29.10 10.24 -14.19
N ASP A 62 -29.90 9.51 -13.42
CA ASP A 62 -30.61 9.96 -12.23
C ASP A 62 -29.87 9.64 -10.92
N PHE A 63 -28.58 9.30 -10.98
CA PHE A 63 -27.80 8.93 -9.79
C PHE A 63 -27.80 10.01 -8.70
N ASP A 64 -27.75 11.29 -9.10
CA ASP A 64 -27.78 12.44 -8.20
C ASP A 64 -29.21 12.94 -7.90
N ALA A 65 -30.25 12.24 -8.36
CA ALA A 65 -31.64 12.60 -8.06
C ALA A 65 -31.91 12.44 -6.56
N PRO A 66 -32.84 13.24 -6.00
CA PRO A 66 -33.25 13.08 -4.61
C PRO A 66 -33.80 11.67 -4.38
N LEU A 67 -33.42 11.07 -3.25
CA LEU A 67 -33.97 9.79 -2.83
C LEU A 67 -35.48 9.93 -2.56
N PRO A 68 -36.27 8.84 -2.71
CA PRO A 68 -37.67 8.81 -2.29
C PRO A 68 -37.86 9.22 -0.82
N GLU A 69 -38.97 9.87 -0.50
CA GLU A 69 -39.25 10.42 0.84
C GLU A 69 -39.19 9.37 1.96
N ASP A 70 -39.67 8.15 1.68
CA ASP A 70 -39.64 7.02 2.60
C ASP A 70 -38.22 6.52 2.90
N VAL A 71 -37.33 6.60 1.90
CA VAL A 71 -35.91 6.25 2.05
C VAL A 71 -35.16 7.36 2.79
N LEU A 72 -35.38 8.63 2.44
CA LEU A 72 -34.75 9.80 3.11
C LEU A 72 -35.06 9.84 4.61
N ALA A 73 -36.31 9.55 4.99
CA ALA A 73 -36.72 9.49 6.39
C ALA A 73 -35.91 8.48 7.23
N GLY A 74 -35.26 7.49 6.60
CA GLY A 74 -34.35 6.56 7.25
C GLY A 74 -32.99 7.14 7.64
N PHE A 75 -32.54 8.21 6.98
CA PHE A 75 -31.25 8.87 7.20
C PHE A 75 -31.36 10.15 8.05
N GLU A 76 -32.49 10.86 7.96
CA GLU A 76 -32.69 12.18 8.58
C GLU A 76 -33.42 12.12 9.93
N LYS A 77 -32.79 11.53 10.94
CA LYS A 77 -33.27 11.56 12.32
C LYS A 77 -32.82 12.80 13.10
#